data_AF-A0A8X8GL96-F1
#
_entry.id   AF-A0A8X8GL96-F1
#
_cell.length_a   1.000
_cell.length_b   1.000
_cell.length_c   1.000
_cell.angle_alpha   90.00
_cell.angle_beta   90.00
_cell.angle_gamma   90.00
#
_symmetry.space_group_name_H-M   'P 1'
#
loop_
_entity.id
_entity.type
_entity.pdbx_description
1 polymer ?
#
loop_
_entity_poly.entity_id
_entity_poly.type
_entity_poly.pdbx_seq_one_letter_code
_entity_poly.pdbx_strand_id
1 'polypeptide(L)'
;MKPNLPQHPCAGKCQRFTDEQCKTCLDQKIEDREFQLGVAPDEAYVKTLVQEYLPGDVVCITEAWRPNTNNLYVFENVSGDTAQVSLFASGISRTMAIAAGFCVSIKNIRHATAAEIHANRRLTPVEQALAEVS
;
A
#
# COMPACT_ATOMS: atom_id res chain seq x y z
N MET A 1 -6.93 -46.35 -11.21
CA MET A 1 -6.54 -46.14 -9.80
C MET A 1 -7.12 -44.79 -9.36
N LYS A 2 -7.85 -44.73 -8.25
CA LYS A 2 -8.33 -43.44 -7.68
C LYS A 2 -7.14 -42.76 -6.99
N PRO A 3 -6.78 -41.50 -7.30
CA PRO A 3 -5.74 -40.81 -6.54
C PRO A 3 -6.27 -40.60 -5.12
N ASN A 4 -5.61 -41.21 -4.14
CA ASN A 4 -5.98 -41.20 -2.72
C ASN A 4 -5.29 -40.07 -1.95
N LEU A 5 -4.90 -39.00 -2.67
CA LEU A 5 -4.24 -37.84 -2.08
C LEU A 5 -5.31 -36.78 -1.79
N PRO A 6 -5.38 -36.23 -0.56
CA PRO A 6 -6.24 -35.09 -0.28
C PRO A 6 -5.90 -33.98 -1.27
N GLN A 7 -6.89 -33.58 -2.07
CA GLN A 7 -6.71 -32.55 -3.09
C GLN A 7 -6.20 -31.28 -2.41
N HIS A 8 -5.01 -30.85 -2.80
CA HIS A 8 -4.41 -29.64 -2.24
C HIS A 8 -5.36 -28.45 -2.53
N PRO A 9 -5.70 -27.61 -1.54
CA PRO A 9 -6.71 -26.54 -1.68
C PRO A 9 -6.39 -25.46 -2.73
N CYS A 10 -5.23 -25.59 -3.37
CA CYS A 10 -4.68 -24.67 -4.36
C CYS A 10 -4.78 -25.22 -5.79
N ALA A 11 -5.37 -26.42 -5.97
CA ALA A 11 -5.70 -26.95 -7.28
C ALA A 11 -6.50 -25.91 -8.08
N GLY A 12 -5.95 -25.45 -9.21
CA GLY A 12 -6.55 -24.43 -10.07
C GLY A 12 -6.41 -22.97 -9.59
N LYS A 13 -5.79 -22.69 -8.43
CA LYS A 13 -5.58 -21.32 -7.92
C LYS A 13 -4.15 -20.80 -8.07
N CYS A 14 -3.19 -21.71 -8.26
CA CYS A 14 -1.78 -21.35 -8.43
C CYS A 14 -1.35 -21.50 -9.88
N GLN A 15 -0.80 -20.44 -10.48
CA GLN A 15 -0.30 -20.44 -11.86
C GLN A 15 0.89 -21.39 -12.10
N ARG A 16 1.52 -21.91 -11.03
CA ARG A 16 2.60 -22.91 -11.06
C ARG A 16 2.24 -24.14 -10.23
N PHE A 17 1.10 -24.75 -10.52
CA PHE A 17 0.74 -26.05 -9.95
C PHE A 17 1.46 -27.14 -10.75
N THR A 18 2.68 -27.47 -10.33
CA THR A 18 3.23 -28.83 -10.54
C THR A 18 2.62 -29.70 -9.45
N ASP A 19 2.48 -31.01 -9.60
CA ASP A 19 1.78 -31.92 -8.68
C ASP A 19 2.34 -32.01 -7.23
N GLU A 20 3.19 -31.06 -6.85
CA GLU A 20 3.78 -30.79 -5.55
C GLU A 20 3.11 -29.56 -4.88
N GLN A 21 3.31 -29.36 -3.58
CA GLN A 21 2.79 -28.18 -2.89
C GLN A 21 3.32 -26.90 -3.57
N CYS A 22 2.44 -25.93 -3.82
CA CYS A 22 2.85 -24.67 -4.44
C CYS A 22 3.88 -23.95 -3.54
N LYS A 23 4.87 -23.28 -4.12
CA LYS A 23 5.91 -22.56 -3.35
C LYS A 23 5.30 -21.64 -2.28
N THR A 24 4.32 -20.82 -2.66
CA THR A 24 3.62 -19.91 -1.73
C THR A 24 2.95 -20.63 -0.56
N CYS A 25 2.44 -21.83 -0.81
CA CYS A 25 1.75 -22.66 0.18
C CYS A 25 2.74 -23.34 1.12
N LEU A 26 3.91 -23.68 0.59
CA LEU A 26 5.02 -24.21 1.36
C LEU A 26 5.60 -23.13 2.28
N ASP A 27 5.82 -21.93 1.75
CA ASP A 27 6.31 -20.77 2.49
C ASP A 27 5.37 -20.45 3.68
N GLN A 28 4.05 -20.38 3.46
CA GLN A 28 3.07 -20.17 4.54
C GLN A 28 3.11 -21.24 5.64
N LYS A 29 3.24 -22.52 5.27
CA LYS A 29 3.32 -23.60 6.26
C LYS A 29 4.62 -23.56 7.08
N ILE A 30 5.71 -23.12 6.47
CA ILE A 30 6.99 -22.94 7.15
C ILE A 30 6.85 -21.78 8.14
N GLU A 31 6.33 -20.63 7.70
CA GLU A 31 6.06 -19.47 8.55
C GLU A 31 5.18 -19.82 9.76
N ASP A 32 4.06 -20.53 9.54
CA ASP A 32 3.15 -20.98 10.61
C ASP A 32 3.85 -21.90 11.61
N ARG A 33 4.69 -22.82 11.12
CA ARG A 33 5.40 -23.79 11.95
C ARG A 33 6.51 -23.13 12.75
N GLU A 34 7.25 -22.21 12.14
CA GLU A 34 8.27 -21.44 12.84
C GLU A 34 7.61 -20.61 13.96
N PHE A 35 6.47 -19.96 13.68
CA PHE A 35 5.72 -19.17 14.65
C PHE A 35 5.29 -19.99 15.86
N GLN A 36 4.72 -21.17 15.64
CA GLN A 36 4.32 -22.09 16.72
C GLN A 36 5.49 -22.57 17.57
N LEU A 37 6.67 -22.71 16.96
CA LEU A 37 7.87 -23.18 17.64
C LEU A 37 8.68 -22.05 18.28
N GLY A 38 8.32 -20.78 18.06
CA GLY A 38 9.04 -19.61 18.56
C GLY A 38 10.50 -19.55 18.10
N VAL A 39 10.78 -20.09 16.90
CA VAL A 39 12.16 -20.24 16.39
C VAL A 39 12.65 -18.97 15.71
N ALA A 40 11.76 -18.22 15.07
CA ALA A 40 12.12 -16.90 14.56
C ALA A 40 11.90 -15.84 15.66
N PRO A 41 12.74 -14.81 15.72
CA PRO A 41 12.51 -13.68 16.61
C PRO A 41 11.21 -12.95 16.20
N ASP A 42 10.54 -12.28 17.14
CA ASP A 42 9.27 -11.57 16.86
C ASP A 42 9.41 -10.62 15.67
N GLU A 43 10.57 -9.99 15.49
CA GLU A 43 10.90 -9.10 14.37
C GLU A 43 10.91 -9.79 12.99
N ALA A 44 11.04 -11.12 12.93
CA ALA A 44 10.91 -11.91 11.70
C ALA A 44 9.44 -12.26 11.37
N TYR A 45 8.54 -12.24 12.36
CA TYR A 45 7.08 -12.40 12.18
C TYR A 45 6.33 -11.10 12.06
N VAL A 46 6.95 -9.99 12.48
CA VAL A 46 6.62 -8.71 11.88
C VAL A 46 6.94 -8.90 10.41
N LYS A 47 5.91 -9.17 9.59
CA LYS A 47 5.96 -8.81 8.17
C LYS A 47 6.50 -7.41 8.20
N THR A 48 7.78 -7.28 7.92
CA THR A 48 8.42 -5.99 7.89
C THR A 48 7.59 -5.31 6.84
N LEU A 49 6.83 -4.34 7.29
CA LEU A 49 5.96 -3.47 6.51
C LEU A 49 6.82 -2.61 5.56
N VAL A 50 7.96 -3.13 5.14
CA VAL A 50 9.04 -2.52 4.36
C VAL A 50 8.69 -2.52 2.87
N GLN A 51 7.51 -3.06 2.50
CA GLN A 51 6.79 -2.66 1.30
C GLN A 51 5.44 -2.02 1.64
N GLU A 52 5.39 -1.14 2.64
CA GLU A 52 4.17 -0.36 2.92
C GLU A 52 3.82 0.57 1.77
N TYR A 53 4.80 1.10 1.04
CA TYR A 53 4.55 2.13 0.04
C TYR A 53 5.21 1.80 -1.30
N LEU A 54 4.43 1.92 -2.36
CA LEU A 54 4.85 1.82 -3.75
C LEU A 54 4.81 3.20 -4.43
N PRO A 55 5.69 3.44 -5.40
CA PRO A 55 5.59 4.62 -6.25
C PRO A 55 4.19 4.75 -6.86
N GLY A 56 3.53 5.89 -6.62
CA GLY A 56 2.15 6.14 -7.03
C GLY A 56 1.12 6.09 -5.89
N ASP A 57 1.47 5.53 -4.73
CA ASP A 57 0.56 5.48 -3.59
C ASP A 57 0.25 6.89 -3.09
N VAL A 58 -1.01 7.12 -2.71
CA VAL A 58 -1.43 8.41 -2.15
C VAL A 58 -1.29 8.35 -0.64
N VAL A 59 -0.52 9.26 -0.09
CA VAL A 59 -0.16 9.31 1.34
C VAL A 59 -0.52 10.66 1.96
N CYS A 60 -0.80 10.63 3.26
CA CYS A 60 -0.98 11.80 4.11
C CYS A 60 0.24 11.95 5.04
N ILE A 61 0.67 13.18 5.28
CA ILE A 61 1.70 13.49 6.28
C ILE A 61 1.05 13.57 7.66
N THR A 62 1.62 12.88 8.65
CA THR A 62 1.08 12.80 10.02
C THR A 62 1.71 13.81 10.98
N GLU A 63 2.79 14.49 10.59
CA GLU A 63 3.44 15.53 11.41
C GLU A 63 2.56 16.76 11.67
N ALA A 64 2.47 17.16 12.94
CA ALA A 64 1.62 18.25 13.42
C ALA A 64 1.99 19.65 12.92
N TRP A 65 3.16 19.84 12.29
CA TRP A 65 3.60 21.16 11.79
C TRP A 65 2.86 21.60 10.50
N ARG A 66 1.98 20.77 9.94
CA ARG A 66 1.10 21.13 8.83
C ARG A 66 -0.37 21.20 9.29
N PRO A 67 -0.82 22.35 9.82
CA PRO A 67 -2.22 22.55 10.19
C PRO A 67 -3.05 22.77 8.92
N ASN A 68 -4.10 21.96 8.71
CA ASN A 68 -5.07 21.92 7.59
C ASN A 68 -4.79 20.97 6.42
N THR A 69 -5.87 20.58 5.73
CA THR A 69 -6.59 19.32 6.01
C THR A 69 -6.65 18.33 4.84
N ASN A 70 -6.08 18.66 3.67
CA ASN A 70 -6.21 17.80 2.48
C ASN A 70 -4.85 17.39 1.87
N ASN A 71 -3.77 17.43 2.66
CA ASN A 71 -2.36 17.25 2.28
C ASN A 71 -2.03 15.82 1.79
N LEU A 72 -2.65 15.46 0.67
CA LEU A 72 -2.36 14.27 -0.10
C LEU A 72 -1.10 14.49 -0.91
N TYR A 73 -0.25 13.47 -0.91
CA TYR A 73 0.95 13.43 -1.72
C TYR A 73 1.02 12.09 -2.42
N VAL A 74 1.75 12.05 -3.53
CA VAL A 74 2.09 10.80 -4.20
C VAL A 74 3.45 10.35 -3.71
N PHE A 75 3.54 9.12 -3.23
CA PHE A 75 4.80 8.48 -2.90
C PHE A 75 5.60 8.27 -4.19
N GLU A 76 6.83 8.76 -4.25
CA GLU A 76 7.66 8.64 -5.45
C GLU A 76 8.76 7.60 -5.28
N ASN A 77 9.54 7.71 -4.20
CA ASN A 77 10.62 6.78 -3.93
C ASN A 77 11.07 6.85 -2.47
N VAL A 78 11.89 5.89 -2.06
CA VAL A 78 12.47 5.79 -0.72
C VAL A 78 13.99 5.89 -0.77
N SER A 79 14.57 6.58 0.20
CA SER A 79 16.02 6.62 0.43
C SER A 79 16.27 6.56 1.94
N GLY A 80 16.76 5.40 2.41
CA GLY A 80 16.88 5.12 3.84
C GLY A 80 15.54 5.24 4.56
N ASP A 81 15.50 6.03 5.64
CA ASP A 81 14.29 6.27 6.45
C ASP A 81 13.42 7.43 5.94
N THR A 82 13.70 7.93 4.74
CA THR A 82 12.98 9.06 4.14
C THR A 82 12.30 8.67 2.84
N ALA A 83 11.09 9.18 2.64
CA ALA A 83 10.32 9.07 1.43
C ALA A 83 10.33 10.41 0.68
N GLN A 84 10.57 10.37 -0.63
CA GLN A 84 10.26 11.50 -1.50
C GLN A 84 8.77 11.43 -1.84
N VAL A 85 8.08 12.55 -1.65
CA VAL A 85 6.67 12.70 -1.97
C VAL A 85 6.44 13.89 -2.89
N SER A 86 5.50 13.78 -3.82
CA SER A 86 5.13 14.83 -4.78
C SER A 86 3.70 15.31 -4.55
N LEU A 87 3.35 16.49 -5.07
CA LEU A 87 2.01 17.04 -4.88
C LEU A 87 0.93 16.17 -5.53
N PHE A 88 -0.11 15.80 -4.77
CA PHE A 88 -1.33 15.20 -5.33
C PHE A 88 -2.25 16.30 -5.86
N ALA A 89 -2.01 16.76 -7.10
CA ALA A 89 -2.79 17.84 -7.71
C ALA A 89 -3.15 17.56 -9.17
N SER A 90 -4.42 17.78 -9.52
CA SER A 90 -4.91 17.70 -10.91
C SER A 90 -4.67 19.02 -11.64
N GLY A 91 -3.94 18.98 -12.75
CA GLY A 91 -3.70 20.16 -13.61
C GLY A 91 -2.27 20.70 -13.63
N ILE A 92 -1.34 20.03 -12.93
CA ILE A 92 0.10 20.27 -13.07
C ILE A 92 0.77 19.07 -13.73
N SER A 93 1.87 19.30 -14.44
CA SER A 93 2.66 18.20 -15.01
C SER A 93 3.32 17.40 -13.89
N ARG A 94 3.55 16.10 -14.13
CA ARG A 94 4.23 15.23 -13.17
C ARG A 94 5.60 15.78 -12.75
N THR A 95 6.37 16.33 -13.69
CA THR A 95 7.66 16.95 -13.41
C THR A 95 7.53 18.13 -12.43
N MET A 96 6.51 18.97 -12.60
CA MET A 96 6.25 20.08 -11.70
C MET A 96 5.80 19.59 -10.31
N ALA A 97 4.97 18.55 -10.26
CA ALA A 97 4.54 17.95 -9.00
C ALA A 97 5.71 17.39 -8.18
N ILE A 98 6.65 16.70 -8.85
CA ILE A 98 7.87 16.17 -8.22
C ILE A 98 8.80 17.30 -7.77
N ALA A 99 9.00 18.33 -8.60
CA ALA A 99 9.85 19.47 -8.28
C ALA A 99 9.33 20.29 -7.08
N ALA A 100 8.00 20.36 -6.91
CA ALA A 100 7.36 20.97 -5.74
C ALA A 100 7.20 20.00 -4.55
N GLY A 101 7.65 18.75 -4.71
CA GLY A 101 7.68 17.74 -3.67
C GLY A 101 8.76 18.00 -2.62
N PHE A 102 8.86 17.11 -1.64
CA PHE A 102 9.87 17.16 -0.58
C PHE A 102 10.12 15.77 0.00
N CYS A 103 11.13 15.67 0.87
CA CYS A 103 11.42 14.45 1.61
C CYS A 103 10.82 14.51 3.01
N VAL A 104 10.26 13.40 3.47
CA VAL A 104 9.67 13.24 4.80
C VAL A 104 10.09 11.91 5.40
N SER A 105 10.15 11.79 6.73
CA SER A 105 10.40 10.49 7.33
C SER A 105 9.25 9.53 7.03
N ILE A 106 9.57 8.27 6.73
CA ILE A 106 8.58 7.21 6.50
C ILE A 106 7.69 7.01 7.75
N LYS A 107 8.21 7.29 8.95
CA LYS A 107 7.45 7.21 10.21
C LYS A 107 6.35 8.28 10.31
N ASN A 108 6.42 9.29 9.46
CA ASN A 108 5.55 10.46 9.47
C ASN A 108 4.61 10.51 8.26
N ILE A 109 4.40 9.36 7.61
CA ILE A 109 3.43 9.20 6.53
C ILE A 109 2.47 8.05 6.84
N ARG A 110 1.26 8.14 6.29
CA ARG A 110 0.29 7.04 6.25
C ARG A 110 -0.41 7.00 4.90
N HIS A 111 -1.03 5.88 4.54
CA HIS A 111 -1.93 5.85 3.40
C HIS A 111 -3.09 6.84 3.57
N ALA A 112 -3.44 7.48 2.47
CA ALA A 112 -4.65 8.26 2.36
C ALA A 112 -5.87 7.34 2.30
N THR A 113 -6.95 7.73 2.97
CA THR A 113 -8.23 7.02 2.90
C THR A 113 -8.96 7.37 1.61
N ALA A 114 -9.85 6.50 1.17
CA ALA A 114 -10.69 6.75 0.00
C ALA A 114 -11.52 8.04 0.13
N ALA A 115 -11.96 8.37 1.35
CA ALA A 115 -12.69 9.60 1.62
C ALA A 115 -11.82 10.86 1.42
N GLU A 116 -10.56 10.84 1.88
CA GLU A 116 -9.62 11.96 1.69
C GLU A 116 -9.28 12.15 0.21
N ILE A 117 -9.03 11.06 -0.53
CA ILE A 117 -8.79 11.09 -1.97
C ILE A 117 -10.00 11.65 -2.72
N HIS A 118 -11.20 11.20 -2.35
CA HIS A 118 -12.44 11.64 -2.99
C HIS A 118 -12.74 13.12 -2.70
N ALA A 119 -12.49 13.60 -1.48
CA ALA A 119 -12.66 15.02 -1.11
C ALA A 119 -11.73 15.96 -1.89
N ASN A 120 -10.58 15.47 -2.39
CA ASN A 120 -9.64 16.24 -3.21
C ASN A 120 -9.91 16.07 -4.73
N ARG A 121 -10.84 15.20 -5.12
CA ARG A 121 -11.25 15.09 -6.53
C ARG A 121 -11.99 16.38 -6.93
N ARG A 122 -11.68 16.92 -8.11
CA ARG A 122 -12.54 17.94 -8.72
C ARG A 122 -13.93 17.34 -8.94
N LEU A 123 -14.95 17.90 -8.27
CA LEU A 123 -16.34 17.60 -8.58
C LEU A 123 -16.59 17.91 -10.05
N THR A 124 -17.30 17.03 -10.73
CA THR A 124 -17.81 17.33 -12.07
C THR A 124 -18.80 18.49 -11.99
N PRO A 125 -19.04 19.24 -13.08
CA PRO A 125 -20.01 20.33 -13.08
C PRO A 125 -21.40 19.90 -12.60
N VAL A 126 -21.77 18.64 -12.84
CA VAL A 126 -23.03 18.03 -12.40
C VAL A 126 -23.06 17.82 -10.88
N GLU A 127 -21.98 17.30 -10.30
CA GLU A 127 -21.85 17.10 -8.85
C GLU A 127 -21.75 18.44 -8.11
N GLN A 128 -21.13 19.45 -8.72
CA GLN A 128 -21.05 20.80 -8.19
C GLN A 128 -22.42 21.50 -8.19
N ALA A 129 -23.18 21.37 -9.28
CA ALA A 129 -24.54 21.91 -9.37
C ALA A 129 -25.53 21.27 -8.39
N LEU A 130 -25.35 19.99 -8.03
CA LEU A 130 -26.20 19.30 -7.04
C LEU A 130 -25.89 19.74 -5.60
N ALA A 131 -24.65 20.12 -5.31
CA ALA A 131 -24.25 20.57 -3.97
C ALA A 131 -24.71 21.99 -3.63
N GLU A 132 -24.99 22.83 -4.63
CA GLU A 132 -25.43 24.23 -4.46
C GLU A 132 -26.95 24.37 -4.23
N VAL A 133 -27.73 23.28 -4.34
CA VAL A 133 -29.20 23.29 -4.28
C VAL A 133 -29.76 22.65 -2.98
N SER A 134 -28.92 22.45 -1.96
CA SER A 134 -29.34 21.99 -0.62
C SER A 134 -29.11 23.04 0.45
#